data_AF-A0A4V0WVE1-F1
#
_entry.id   AF-A0A4V0WVE1-F1
#
_cell.length_a   1.000
_cell.length_b   1.000
_cell.length_c   1.000
_cell.angle_alpha   90.00
_cell.angle_beta   90.00
_cell.angle_gamma   90.00
#
_symmetry.space_group_name_H-M   'P 1'
#
loop_
_entity.id
_entity.type
_entity.pdbx_description
1 polymer ?
#
loop_
_entity_poly.entity_id
_entity_poly.type
_entity_poly.pdbx_seq_one_letter_code
_entity_poly.pdbx_strand_id
1 'polypeptide(L)'
;MRVGQVKHPWPVSKGGDRYRRGLYTFFFRGSPHPALTVFDSPDSITTCTRRLRSNTPLQALTLLNDTAFFEFAQAMEKLIAKDGIEMAFRRCVARKPAAKEIERLRKLDSLTAARVLLNLDETITRE
;
A
#
# COMPACT_ATOMS: atom_id res chain seq x y z
N MET A 1 31.32 18.25 16.39
CA MET A 1 30.02 18.96 16.20
C MET A 1 28.92 17.92 16.03
N ARG A 2 28.10 17.69 17.07
CA ARG A 2 26.81 16.99 16.90
C ARG A 2 25.82 18.01 16.36
N VAL A 3 25.79 18.19 15.05
CA VAL A 3 24.66 18.88 14.39
C VAL A 3 23.49 17.91 14.50
N GLY A 4 22.69 18.10 15.55
CA GLY A 4 21.77 17.10 16.07
C GLY A 4 20.68 16.73 15.07
N GLN A 5 20.58 15.44 14.76
CA GLN A 5 19.36 14.86 14.25
C GLN A 5 18.25 15.11 15.29
N VAL A 6 17.42 16.11 15.06
CA VAL A 6 16.17 16.27 15.79
C VAL A 6 15.31 15.07 15.41
N LYS A 7 15.00 14.20 16.38
CA LYS A 7 14.11 13.07 16.14
C LYS A 7 12.71 13.63 15.88
N HIS A 8 12.28 13.59 14.63
CA HIS A 8 10.92 13.95 14.27
C HIS A 8 9.99 12.75 14.53
N PRO A 9 9.06 12.84 15.50
CA PRO A 9 8.08 11.78 15.70
C PRO A 9 7.05 11.80 14.55
N TRP A 10 6.53 10.62 14.22
CA TRP A 10 5.43 10.45 13.28
C TRP A 10 4.15 10.16 14.07
N PRO A 11 3.43 11.19 14.54
CA PRO A 11 2.22 10.98 15.34
C PRO A 11 1.13 10.34 14.48
N VAL A 12 0.56 9.24 14.97
CA VAL A 12 -0.55 8.57 14.29
C VAL A 12 -1.80 9.43 14.42
N SER A 13 -2.42 9.76 13.29
CA SER A 13 -3.70 10.47 13.26
C SER A 13 -4.81 9.64 13.92
N LYS A 14 -5.80 10.29 14.54
CA LYS A 14 -6.90 9.62 15.25
C LYS A 14 -8.17 9.58 14.40
N GLY A 15 -9.07 8.63 14.71
CA GLY A 15 -10.38 8.53 14.05
C GLY A 15 -10.28 8.32 12.54
N GLY A 16 -11.18 8.95 11.79
CA GLY A 16 -11.23 8.83 10.32
C GLY A 16 -9.98 9.37 9.61
N ASP A 17 -9.27 10.33 10.23
CA ASP A 17 -8.07 10.93 9.63
C ASP A 17 -6.92 9.93 9.45
N ARG A 18 -6.92 8.83 10.22
CA ARG A 18 -5.95 7.74 10.11
C ARG A 18 -6.01 7.01 8.76
N TYR A 19 -7.18 7.01 8.13
CA TYR A 19 -7.45 6.24 6.90
C TYR A 19 -7.49 7.12 5.64
N ARG A 20 -7.02 8.38 5.73
CA ARG A 20 -6.91 9.26 4.57
C ARG A 20 -5.87 8.73 3.59
N ARG A 21 -5.96 9.20 2.34
CA ARG A 21 -4.97 8.88 1.30
C ARG A 21 -3.58 9.29 1.79
N GLY A 22 -2.56 8.49 1.46
CA GLY A 22 -1.17 8.75 1.84
C GLY A 22 -0.61 10.10 1.35
N LEU A 23 -1.28 10.74 0.39
CA LEU A 23 -1.03 12.13 -0.03
C LEU A 23 -1.11 13.13 1.14
N TYR A 24 -1.91 12.83 2.16
CA TYR A 24 -2.11 13.68 3.34
C TYR A 24 -1.18 13.33 4.51
N THR A 25 -0.24 12.39 4.32
CA THR A 25 0.79 12.12 5.31
C THR A 25 1.72 13.33 5.40
N PHE A 26 1.95 13.81 6.63
CA PHE A 26 2.86 14.92 6.86
C PHE A 26 4.26 14.59 6.31
N PHE A 27 4.95 15.58 5.74
CA PHE A 27 6.22 15.38 5.04
C PHE A 27 7.29 16.33 5.59
N PHE A 28 8.33 15.79 6.26
CA PHE A 28 9.54 16.58 6.56
C PHE A 28 10.45 16.57 5.34
N ARG A 29 10.88 17.77 4.91
CA ARG A 29 11.70 17.95 3.71
C ARG A 29 12.99 17.11 3.72
N GLY A 30 13.67 17.01 4.86
CA GLY A 30 14.93 16.26 5.01
C GLY A 30 14.79 14.84 5.59
N SER A 31 13.58 14.41 5.95
CA SER A 31 13.34 13.09 6.54
C SER A 31 11.93 12.62 6.18
N PRO A 32 11.73 12.07 4.98
CA PRO A 32 10.42 11.59 4.56
C PRO A 32 9.93 10.44 5.44
N HIS A 33 8.62 10.21 5.46
CA HIS A 33 8.02 9.10 6.19
C HIS A 33 8.60 7.76 5.69
N PRO A 34 8.95 6.79 6.57
CA PRO A 34 9.62 5.55 6.16
C PRO A 34 8.94 4.79 5.02
N ALA A 35 7.59 4.71 5.04
CA ALA A 35 6.84 4.09 3.95
C ALA A 35 7.05 4.80 2.60
N LEU A 36 7.14 6.14 2.58
CA LEU A 36 7.39 6.88 1.34
C LEU A 36 8.78 6.55 0.77
N THR A 37 9.78 6.38 1.63
CA THR A 37 11.13 5.94 1.22
C THR A 37 11.11 4.53 0.63
N VAL A 38 10.39 3.59 1.26
CA VAL A 38 10.26 2.21 0.74
C VAL A 38 9.62 2.20 -0.65
N PHE A 39 8.66 3.09 -0.90
CA PHE A 39 7.97 3.23 -2.18
C PHE A 39 8.59 4.28 -3.11
N ASP A 40 9.91 4.48 -3.04
CA ASP A 40 10.68 5.30 -3.99
C ASP A 40 10.11 6.71 -4.17
N SER A 41 9.71 7.35 -3.06
CA SER A 41 9.34 8.76 -3.07
C SER A 41 10.50 9.58 -3.64
N PRO A 42 10.23 10.54 -4.55
CA PRO A 42 11.26 11.40 -5.07
C PRO A 42 11.89 12.23 -3.95
N ASP A 43 13.13 12.61 -4.18
CA ASP A 43 13.87 13.51 -3.32
C ASP A 43 13.33 14.96 -3.44
N SER A 44 13.41 15.73 -2.35
CA SER A 44 12.80 17.07 -2.24
C SER A 44 13.71 18.23 -2.64
N ILE A 45 14.96 17.93 -3.04
CA ILE A 45 15.96 18.90 -3.46
C ILE A 45 16.32 18.77 -4.96
N THR A 46 15.94 17.66 -5.60
CA THR A 46 16.20 17.40 -7.02
C THR A 46 14.92 17.28 -7.84
N THR A 47 15.00 17.60 -9.14
CA THR A 47 13.86 17.45 -10.05
C THR A 47 13.71 15.99 -10.45
N CYS A 48 12.52 15.42 -10.25
CA CYS A 48 12.16 14.07 -10.72
C CYS A 48 11.35 14.18 -12.02
N THR A 49 11.99 13.88 -13.16
CA THR A 49 11.32 13.93 -14.48
C THR A 49 10.44 12.72 -14.75
N ARG A 50 10.72 11.60 -14.09
CA ARG A 50 9.95 10.35 -14.20
C ARG A 50 10.14 9.50 -12.93
N ARG A 51 9.07 8.86 -12.48
CA ARG A 51 9.14 7.85 -11.43
C ARG A 51 9.57 6.49 -12.01
N LEU A 52 10.55 5.85 -11.38
CA LEU A 52 10.94 4.48 -11.70
C LEU A 52 9.87 3.49 -11.25
N ARG A 53 9.71 2.41 -12.01
CA ARG A 53 8.91 1.27 -11.57
C ARG A 53 9.81 0.37 -10.72
N SER A 54 9.35 0.07 -9.52
CA SER A 54 10.03 -0.81 -8.58
C SER A 54 9.03 -1.82 -8.04
N ASN A 55 9.49 -3.06 -7.93
CA ASN A 55 8.77 -4.15 -7.29
C ASN A 55 9.77 -4.91 -6.41
N THR A 56 10.21 -4.26 -5.34
CA THR A 56 11.25 -4.83 -4.48
C THR A 56 10.64 -5.76 -3.44
N PRO A 57 11.37 -6.82 -2.99
CA PRO A 57 10.91 -7.66 -1.89
C PRO A 57 10.62 -6.85 -0.61
N LEU A 58 11.31 -5.73 -0.39
CA LEU A 58 11.06 -4.85 0.74
C LEU A 58 9.68 -4.18 0.64
N GLN A 59 9.28 -3.71 -0.55
CA GLN A 59 7.95 -3.16 -0.77
C GLN A 59 6.86 -4.20 -0.50
N ALA A 60 7.02 -5.41 -1.05
CA ALA A 60 6.09 -6.51 -0.79
C ALA A 60 6.02 -6.85 0.71
N LEU A 61 7.17 -6.91 1.40
CA LEU A 61 7.24 -7.20 2.83
C LEU A 61 6.59 -6.10 3.67
N THR A 62 6.76 -4.82 3.31
CA THR A 62 6.10 -3.70 3.99
C THR A 62 4.58 -3.82 3.90
N LEU A 63 4.02 -4.09 2.72
CA LEU A 63 2.57 -4.28 2.55
C LEU A 63 2.03 -5.48 3.34
N LEU A 64 2.83 -6.54 3.49
CA LEU A 64 2.40 -7.75 4.20
C LEU A 64 2.40 -7.60 5.73
N ASN A 65 3.22 -6.70 6.28
CA ASN A 65 3.52 -6.61 7.71
C ASN A 65 3.11 -5.28 8.36
N ASP A 66 2.97 -4.20 7.59
CA ASP A 66 2.58 -2.91 8.15
C ASP A 66 1.13 -2.95 8.66
N THR A 67 0.93 -2.40 9.86
CA THR A 67 -0.37 -2.42 10.55
C THR A 67 -1.49 -1.77 9.74
N ALA A 68 -1.21 -0.69 8.99
CA ALA A 68 -2.21 -0.03 8.18
C ALA A 68 -2.66 -0.93 7.02
N PHE A 69 -1.72 -1.63 6.38
CA PHE A 69 -2.04 -2.54 5.28
C PHE A 69 -2.78 -3.79 5.76
N PHE A 70 -2.51 -4.28 6.96
CA PHE A 70 -3.32 -5.33 7.57
C PHE A 70 -4.77 -4.87 7.80
N GLU A 71 -4.98 -3.66 8.33
CA GLU A 71 -6.32 -3.09 8.50
C GLU A 71 -7.02 -2.86 7.15
N PHE A 72 -6.28 -2.45 6.11
CA PHE A 72 -6.82 -2.35 4.75
C PHE A 72 -7.25 -3.71 4.21
N ALA A 73 -6.50 -4.77 4.50
CA ALA A 73 -6.88 -6.14 4.13
C ALA A 73 -8.16 -6.58 4.85
N GLN A 74 -8.33 -6.25 6.14
CA GLN A 74 -9.58 -6.51 6.87
C GLN A 74 -10.77 -5.71 6.30
N ALA A 75 -10.55 -4.48 5.85
CA ALA A 75 -11.58 -3.71 5.16
C ALA A 75 -11.94 -4.33 3.79
N MET A 76 -10.92 -4.80 3.05
CA MET A 76 -11.10 -5.49 1.78
C MET A 76 -11.81 -6.84 1.94
N GLU A 77 -11.51 -7.59 3.01
CA GLU A 77 -12.21 -8.82 3.38
C GLU A 77 -13.72 -8.59 3.51
N LYS A 78 -14.12 -7.51 4.19
CA LYS A 78 -15.54 -7.13 4.31
C LYS A 78 -16.17 -6.78 2.96
N LEU A 79 -15.40 -6.17 2.05
CA LEU A 79 -15.85 -5.91 0.67
C LEU A 79 -15.99 -7.20 -0.13
N ILE A 80 -15.09 -8.17 0.04
CA ILE A 80 -15.18 -9.50 -0.59
C ILE A 80 -16.46 -10.20 -0.13
N ALA A 81 -16.74 -10.19 1.17
CA ALA A 81 -17.95 -10.81 1.73
C ALA A 81 -19.24 -10.15 1.22
N LYS A 82 -19.23 -8.84 0.98
CA LYS A 82 -20.40 -8.08 0.54
C LYS A 82 -20.61 -8.08 -0.98
N ASP A 83 -19.57 -7.78 -1.74
CA ASP A 83 -19.63 -7.49 -3.18
C ASP A 83 -19.02 -8.61 -4.04
N GLY A 84 -18.41 -9.63 -3.42
CA GLY A 84 -17.74 -10.74 -4.10
C GLY A 84 -16.26 -10.47 -4.45
N ILE A 85 -15.53 -11.56 -4.68
CA ILE A 85 -14.08 -11.53 -4.93
C ILE A 85 -13.72 -10.89 -6.28
N GLU A 86 -14.60 -10.99 -7.27
CA GLU A 86 -14.46 -10.36 -8.58
C GLU A 86 -14.49 -8.83 -8.48
N MET A 87 -15.32 -8.30 -7.58
CA MET A 87 -15.39 -6.86 -7.34
C MET A 87 -14.13 -6.37 -6.62
N ALA A 88 -13.67 -7.10 -5.61
CA ALA A 88 -12.41 -6.80 -4.93
C ALA A 88 -11.23 -6.81 -5.90
N PHE A 89 -11.15 -7.81 -6.79
CA PHE A 89 -10.14 -7.87 -7.84
C PHE A 89 -10.14 -6.61 -8.71
N ARG A 90 -11.32 -6.20 -9.20
CA ARG A 90 -11.46 -4.98 -10.01
C ARG A 90 -11.06 -3.72 -9.25
N ARG A 91 -11.32 -3.64 -7.94
CA ARG A 91 -10.92 -2.48 -7.12
C ARG A 91 -9.40 -2.36 -7.00
N CYS A 92 -8.68 -3.47 -6.89
CA CYS A 92 -7.22 -3.48 -6.81
C CYS A 92 -6.55 -3.27 -8.18
N VAL A 93 -7.03 -4.01 -9.19
CA VAL A 93 -6.31 -4.22 -10.46
C VAL A 93 -6.96 -3.46 -11.64
N ALA A 94 -8.15 -2.88 -11.46
CA ALA A 94 -8.87 -2.10 -12.47
C ALA A 94 -9.27 -2.85 -13.77
N ARG A 95 -9.15 -4.18 -13.82
CA ARG A 95 -9.65 -5.03 -14.92
C ARG A 95 -10.47 -6.22 -14.40
N LYS A 96 -11.16 -6.90 -15.31
CA LYS A 96 -11.84 -8.17 -14.98
C LYS A 96 -10.79 -9.27 -14.75
N PRO A 97 -10.99 -10.14 -13.75
CA PRO A 97 -10.11 -11.28 -13.56
C PRO A 97 -10.37 -12.36 -14.61
N ALA A 98 -9.31 -13.06 -15.01
CA ALA A 98 -9.39 -14.26 -15.81
C ALA A 98 -9.93 -15.44 -14.98
N ALA A 99 -10.47 -16.47 -15.66
CA ALA A 99 -11.05 -17.64 -14.99
C ALA A 99 -10.05 -18.32 -14.02
N LYS A 100 -8.78 -18.43 -14.42
CA LYS A 100 -7.72 -19.01 -13.60
C LYS A 100 -7.37 -18.18 -12.37
N GLU A 101 -7.46 -16.85 -12.46
CA GLU A 101 -7.19 -15.95 -11.33
C GLU A 101 -8.27 -16.07 -10.27
N ILE A 102 -9.54 -16.07 -10.69
CA ILE A 102 -10.67 -16.30 -9.77
C ILE A 102 -10.61 -17.68 -9.15
N GLU A 103 -10.32 -18.72 -9.93
CA GLU A 103 -10.22 -20.08 -9.40
C GLU A 103 -9.16 -20.19 -8.31
N ARG A 104 -8.00 -19.52 -8.48
CA ARG A 104 -6.95 -19.49 -7.46
C ARG A 104 -7.37 -18.71 -6.23
N LEU A 105 -7.95 -17.53 -6.41
CA LEU A 105 -8.35 -16.66 -5.30
C LEU A 105 -9.47 -17.29 -4.45
N ARG A 106 -10.39 -18.05 -5.05
CA ARG A 106 -11.45 -18.79 -4.32
C ARG A 106 -10.95 -19.95 -3.48
N LYS A 107 -9.70 -20.41 -3.66
CA LYS A 107 -9.07 -21.43 -2.81
C LYS A 107 -8.55 -20.85 -1.49
N LEU A 108 -8.52 -19.53 -1.37
CA LEU A 108 -8.02 -18.81 -0.18
C LEU A 108 -9.21 -18.37 0.68
N ASP A 109 -8.98 -18.20 1.98
CA ASP A 109 -9.92 -17.47 2.84
C ASP A 109 -9.96 -15.98 2.42
N SER A 110 -11.04 -15.28 2.82
CA SER A 110 -11.30 -13.92 2.36
C SER A 110 -10.21 -12.92 2.79
N LEU A 111 -9.63 -13.10 3.98
CA LEU A 111 -8.54 -12.22 4.46
C LEU A 111 -7.25 -12.49 3.69
N THR A 112 -6.89 -13.76 3.47
CA THR A 112 -5.72 -14.11 2.66
C THR A 112 -5.87 -13.63 1.23
N ALA A 113 -7.05 -13.80 0.62
CA ALA A 113 -7.35 -13.27 -0.70
C ALA A 113 -7.20 -11.74 -0.75
N ALA A 114 -7.70 -11.01 0.25
CA ALA A 114 -7.52 -9.57 0.35
C ALA A 114 -6.04 -9.16 0.44
N ARG A 115 -5.25 -9.85 1.27
CA ARG A 115 -3.81 -9.60 1.41
C ARG A 115 -3.06 -9.85 0.11
N VAL A 116 -3.38 -10.94 -0.59
CA VAL A 116 -2.81 -11.25 -1.91
C VAL A 116 -3.13 -10.13 -2.90
N LEU A 117 -4.40 -9.74 -3.01
CA LEU A 117 -4.83 -8.69 -3.94
C LEU A 117 -4.13 -7.35 -3.69
N LEU A 118 -3.92 -6.98 -2.43
CA LEU A 118 -3.22 -5.74 -2.06
C LEU A 118 -1.70 -5.81 -2.26
N ASN A 119 -1.13 -7.00 -2.45
CA ASN A 119 0.31 -7.23 -2.62
C ASN A 119 0.71 -7.59 -4.05
N LEU A 120 -0.24 -7.71 -4.99
CA LEU A 120 0.08 -7.94 -6.39
C LEU A 120 0.93 -6.80 -6.95
N ASP A 121 1.91 -7.15 -7.76
CA ASP A 121 2.73 -6.21 -8.53
C ASP A 121 1.87 -5.27 -9.38
N GLU A 122 0.81 -5.80 -10.00
CA GLU A 122 -0.17 -5.02 -10.78
C GLU A 122 -0.92 -3.99 -9.92
N THR A 123 -1.21 -4.32 -8.65
CA THR A 123 -1.82 -3.39 -7.69
C THR A 123 -0.83 -2.29 -7.26
N ILE A 124 0.44 -2.66 -7.05
CA ILE A 124 1.48 -1.76 -6.52
C ILE A 124 1.98 -0.80 -7.59
N THR A 125 2.26 -1.31 -8.78
CA THR A 125 2.96 -0.57 -9.84
C THR A 125 2.04 -0.02 -10.92
N ARG A 126 0.83 -0.59 -11.08
CA ARG A 126 -0.17 -0.28 -12.11
C ARG A 126 0.42 -0.20 -13.53
N GLU A 127 0.25 -1.27 -14.29
CA GLU A 127 0.24 -1.22 -15.77
C GLU A 127 -1.20 -1.21 -16.27
#